data_AF-A0A7C5Q5H5-F1
#
_entry.id   AF-A0A7C5Q5H5-F1
#
_cell.length_a   1.000
_cell.length_b   1.000
_cell.length_c   1.000
_cell.angle_alpha   90.00
_cell.angle_beta   90.00
_cell.angle_gamma   90.00
#
_symmetry.space_group_name_H-M   'P 1'
#
loop_
_entity.id
_entity.type
_entity.pdbx_description
1 polymer ?
#
loop_
_entity_poly.entity_id
_entity_poly.type
_entity_poly.pdbx_seq_one_letter_code
_entity_poly.pdbx_strand_id
1 'polypeptide(L)'
;MEVTDIQFYGVPTAVGYFKNAEDEIGIDRGIIMTTGAVTQTGTFVGVDNVGNAFASSDNNATAANNDPDLQAISTNQVFNAAKYVITFIPTSDTLRFNYIWASEEYPEWACTSFNDVFGFFLSGPGISGPYENNGINLAIIPGTNLPVAINNLHPQNGAGC
;
A
#
# COMPACT_ATOMS: atom_id res chain seq x y z
N MET A 1 8.48 -1.25 -20.29
CA MET A 1 8.96 -0.03 -19.61
C MET A 1 10.45 -0.14 -19.43
N GLU A 2 11.16 0.97 -19.50
CA GLU A 2 12.56 1.07 -19.11
C GLU A 2 12.60 1.80 -17.76
N VAL A 3 13.06 1.11 -16.71
CA VAL A 3 13.20 1.72 -15.38
C VAL A 3 14.51 2.49 -15.33
N THR A 4 14.43 3.78 -14.99
CA THR A 4 15.59 4.67 -14.92
C THR A 4 16.03 4.96 -13.49
N ASP A 5 15.12 4.85 -12.52
CA ASP A 5 15.43 5.03 -11.09
C ASP A 5 14.43 4.26 -10.21
N ILE A 6 14.91 3.76 -9.07
CA ILE A 6 14.07 3.12 -8.03
C ILE A 6 14.55 3.63 -6.67
N GLN A 7 13.62 4.21 -5.91
CA GLN A 7 13.87 4.68 -4.56
C GLN A 7 12.88 4.02 -3.60
N PHE A 8 13.39 3.54 -2.47
CA PHE A 8 12.58 2.99 -1.39
C PHE A 8 12.66 3.90 -0.17
N TYR A 9 11.49 4.24 0.37
CA TYR A 9 11.32 5.01 1.59
C TYR A 9 10.63 4.13 2.62
N GLY A 10 11.38 3.70 3.62
CA GLY A 10 10.93 2.77 4.65
C GLY A 10 12.13 2.14 5.33
N VAL A 11 11.89 1.12 6.14
CA VAL A 11 12.97 0.30 6.73
C VAL A 11 13.20 -0.98 5.90
N PRO A 12 14.43 -1.51 5.82
CA PRO A 12 14.71 -2.70 5.00
C PRO A 12 13.87 -3.93 5.34
N THR A 13 13.42 -4.09 6.59
CA THR A 13 12.57 -5.20 7.03
C THR A 13 11.14 -5.11 6.52
N ALA A 14 10.71 -3.93 6.04
CA ALA A 14 9.36 -3.66 5.56
C ALA A 14 9.10 -4.16 4.13
N VAL A 15 10.10 -4.74 3.47
CA VAL A 15 10.00 -5.17 2.08
C VAL A 15 10.70 -6.50 1.83
N GLY A 16 10.14 -7.29 0.92
CA GLY A 16 10.69 -8.59 0.55
C GLY A 16 10.21 -9.05 -0.82
N TYR A 17 10.76 -10.17 -1.28
CA TYR A 17 10.36 -10.86 -2.49
C TYR A 17 9.70 -12.20 -2.11
N PHE A 18 8.55 -12.48 -2.70
CA PHE A 18 7.86 -13.76 -2.53
C PHE A 18 7.75 -14.50 -3.87
N LYS A 19 7.57 -15.82 -3.79
CA LYS A 19 7.37 -16.72 -4.92
C LYS A 19 6.55 -17.93 -4.49
N ASN A 20 5.94 -18.63 -5.45
CA ASN A 20 5.08 -19.78 -5.24
C ASN A 20 3.87 -19.46 -4.36
N ALA A 21 3.19 -18.33 -4.61
CA ALA A 21 2.03 -17.87 -3.84
C ALA A 21 0.72 -17.81 -4.67
N GLU A 22 0.71 -18.45 -5.85
CA GLU A 22 -0.45 -18.45 -6.75
C GLU A 22 -1.67 -19.12 -6.08
N ASP A 23 -1.46 -20.24 -5.39
CA ASP A 23 -2.55 -21.00 -4.75
C ASP A 23 -3.08 -20.30 -3.48
N GLU A 24 -2.25 -19.48 -2.82
CA GLU A 24 -2.59 -18.78 -1.58
C GLU A 24 -3.26 -17.43 -1.80
N ILE A 25 -2.69 -16.61 -2.70
CA ILE A 25 -3.13 -15.22 -2.89
C ILE A 25 -3.43 -14.89 -4.35
N GLY A 26 -3.24 -15.80 -5.31
CA GLY A 26 -3.51 -15.53 -6.74
C GLY A 26 -2.46 -14.65 -7.41
N ILE A 27 -1.27 -14.55 -6.81
CA ILE A 27 -0.08 -13.95 -7.42
C ILE A 27 1.08 -14.90 -7.18
N ASP A 28 1.61 -15.53 -8.24
CA ASP A 28 2.74 -16.47 -8.12
C ASP A 28 3.98 -15.86 -7.45
N ARG A 29 4.38 -14.65 -7.84
CA ARG A 29 5.59 -14.00 -7.34
C ARG A 29 5.50 -12.48 -7.43
N GLY A 30 6.21 -11.80 -6.54
CA GLY A 30 6.17 -10.35 -6.50
C GLY A 30 6.98 -9.76 -5.36
N ILE A 31 6.76 -8.47 -5.13
CA ILE A 31 7.30 -7.73 -4.01
C ILE A 31 6.19 -7.63 -2.96
N ILE A 32 6.53 -7.89 -1.70
CA ILE A 32 5.67 -7.64 -0.55
C ILE A 32 6.18 -6.41 0.18
N MET A 33 5.27 -5.55 0.61
CA MET A 33 5.54 -4.36 1.40
C MET A 33 4.60 -4.34 2.61
N THR A 34 5.08 -3.80 3.74
CA THR A 34 4.31 -3.67 4.97
C THR A 34 4.75 -2.43 5.75
N THR A 35 3.89 -1.91 6.63
CA THR A 35 4.28 -0.90 7.63
C THR A 35 4.98 -1.53 8.85
N GLY A 36 5.03 -2.87 8.94
CA GLY A 36 5.74 -3.64 9.96
C GLY A 36 6.98 -4.38 9.41
N ALA A 37 7.03 -5.70 9.57
CA ALA A 37 8.13 -6.54 9.08
C ALA A 37 7.61 -7.65 8.15
N VAL A 38 8.33 -7.93 7.06
CA VAL A 38 7.98 -9.03 6.14
C VAL A 38 8.30 -10.38 6.79
N THR A 39 9.49 -10.50 7.38
CA THR A 39 9.95 -11.72 8.03
C THR A 39 10.11 -11.53 9.52
N GLN A 40 9.71 -12.53 10.32
CA GLN A 40 9.94 -12.51 11.75
C GLN A 40 11.41 -12.23 12.10
N THR A 41 11.63 -11.22 12.94
CA THR A 41 12.97 -10.80 13.38
C THR A 41 12.99 -10.63 14.89
N GLY A 42 13.58 -11.59 15.60
CA GLY A 42 13.57 -11.59 17.07
C GLY A 42 12.14 -11.69 17.62
N THR A 43 11.70 -10.65 18.34
CA THR A 43 10.35 -10.54 18.90
C THR A 43 9.33 -9.91 17.94
N PHE A 44 9.77 -9.38 16.79
CA PHE A 44 8.87 -8.83 15.78
C PHE A 44 8.25 -9.96 14.96
N VAL A 45 6.93 -10.06 14.99
CA VAL A 45 6.16 -10.96 14.12
C VAL A 45 6.16 -10.38 12.71
N GLY A 46 6.52 -11.21 11.73
CA GLY A 46 6.47 -10.83 10.32
C GLY A 46 5.17 -11.27 9.65
N VAL A 47 4.90 -10.70 8.47
CA VAL A 47 3.78 -11.12 7.61
C VAL A 47 3.92 -12.58 7.15
N ASP A 48 5.13 -13.15 7.21
CA ASP A 48 5.42 -14.57 6.92
C ASP A 48 4.96 -15.56 8.01
N ASN A 49 4.34 -15.08 9.09
CA ASN A 49 3.88 -15.91 10.19
C ASN A 49 2.46 -16.47 9.96
N VAL A 50 1.98 -17.25 10.92
CA VAL A 50 0.60 -17.76 10.92
C VAL A 50 -0.41 -16.61 11.01
N GLY A 51 -1.51 -16.69 10.26
CA GLY A 51 -2.48 -15.59 10.13
C GLY A 51 -3.28 -15.24 11.40
N ASN A 52 -3.00 -15.87 12.55
CA ASN A 52 -3.54 -15.48 13.86
C ASN A 52 -2.51 -14.76 14.75
N ALA A 53 -1.31 -14.48 14.23
CA ALA A 53 -0.29 -13.70 14.90
C ALA A 53 -0.30 -12.26 14.38
N PHE A 54 -0.35 -11.29 15.30
CA PHE A 54 -0.38 -9.87 14.95
C PHE A 54 1.00 -9.39 14.50
N ALA A 55 1.12 -8.95 13.24
CA ALA A 55 2.34 -8.50 12.58
C ALA A 55 2.47 -6.96 12.50
N SER A 56 1.50 -6.21 13.03
CA SER A 56 1.57 -4.75 13.20
C SER A 56 2.50 -4.43 14.34
N SER A 57 3.75 -4.22 13.95
CA SER A 57 4.81 -3.74 14.80
C SER A 57 5.35 -2.44 14.24
N ASP A 58 5.42 -1.39 15.06
CA ASP A 58 6.08 -0.15 14.67
C ASP A 58 7.57 -0.43 14.42
N ASN A 59 7.92 -0.44 13.14
CA ASN A 59 9.27 -0.68 12.67
C ASN A 59 10.13 0.61 12.69
N ASN A 60 9.61 1.69 13.27
CA ASN A 60 10.20 3.02 13.32
C ASN A 60 10.49 3.62 11.94
N ALA A 61 9.77 3.21 10.90
CA ALA A 61 9.82 3.88 9.61
C ALA A 61 9.35 5.32 9.77
N THR A 62 10.29 6.26 9.61
CA THR A 62 10.01 7.71 9.65
C THR A 62 10.07 8.36 8.27
N ALA A 63 10.72 7.70 7.30
CA ALA A 63 11.01 8.23 5.97
C ALA A 63 9.77 8.47 5.10
N ALA A 64 8.62 7.90 5.47
CA ALA A 64 7.35 8.07 4.77
C ALA A 64 6.27 8.74 5.66
N ASN A 65 6.66 9.24 6.84
CA ASN A 65 5.77 9.99 7.71
C ASN A 65 5.50 11.35 7.06
N ASN A 66 4.22 11.71 6.93
CA ASN A 66 3.77 12.91 6.23
C ASN A 66 3.95 12.89 4.70
N ASP A 67 3.93 11.70 4.07
CA ASP A 67 3.73 11.65 2.63
C ASP A 67 2.41 12.38 2.27
N PRO A 68 2.46 13.48 1.50
CA PRO A 68 1.29 14.33 1.27
C PRO A 68 0.21 13.62 0.46
N ASP A 69 0.59 12.68 -0.41
CA ASP A 69 -0.36 11.92 -1.23
C ASP A 69 -1.08 10.86 -0.41
N LEU A 70 -0.36 10.13 0.46
CA LEU A 70 -0.99 9.23 1.43
C LEU A 70 -1.86 10.01 2.44
N GLN A 71 -1.40 11.18 2.89
CA GLN A 71 -2.17 12.02 3.79
C GLN A 71 -3.45 12.56 3.13
N ALA A 72 -3.42 12.84 1.82
CA ALA A 72 -4.59 13.30 1.06
C ALA A 72 -5.67 12.22 0.87
N ILE A 73 -5.30 10.94 0.94
CA ILE A 73 -6.26 9.82 0.85
C ILE A 73 -6.64 9.24 2.22
N SER A 74 -5.98 9.67 3.30
CA SER A 74 -6.27 9.27 4.67
C SER A 74 -7.20 10.24 5.37
N THR A 75 -8.09 9.72 6.22
CA THR A 75 -8.92 10.52 7.12
C THR A 75 -8.22 10.87 8.42
N ASN A 76 -7.11 10.19 8.72
CA ASN A 76 -6.34 10.33 9.96
C ASN A 76 -4.87 10.66 9.64
N GLN A 77 -4.09 10.96 10.68
CA GLN A 77 -2.66 11.13 10.52
C GLN A 77 -2.02 9.83 10.03
N VAL A 78 -1.15 9.93 9.02
CA VAL A 78 -0.31 8.80 8.57
C VAL A 78 0.91 8.68 9.50
N PHE A 79 0.98 7.58 10.26
CA PHE A 79 2.03 7.36 11.26
C PHE A 79 3.25 6.62 10.73
N ASN A 80 3.03 5.63 9.87
CA ASN A 80 4.07 4.82 9.26
C ASN A 80 3.70 4.55 7.80
N ALA A 81 4.69 4.43 6.93
CA ALA A 81 4.49 4.04 5.55
C ALA A 81 5.75 3.36 4.98
N ALA A 82 5.53 2.53 3.96
CA ALA A 82 6.57 1.99 3.09
C ALA A 82 6.21 2.39 1.65
N LYS A 83 7.14 3.04 0.95
CA LYS A 83 6.89 3.62 -0.38
C LYS A 83 8.02 3.28 -1.34
N TYR A 84 7.66 2.81 -2.53
CA TYR A 84 8.54 2.84 -3.69
C TYR A 84 8.19 4.04 -4.57
N VAL A 85 9.23 4.74 -5.04
CA VAL A 85 9.14 5.69 -6.15
C VAL A 85 9.93 5.10 -7.30
N ILE A 86 9.24 4.81 -8.41
CA ILE A 86 9.83 4.19 -9.59
C ILE A 86 9.73 5.18 -10.75
N THR A 87 10.85 5.65 -11.25
CA THR A 87 10.91 6.47 -12.47
C THR A 87 11.16 5.57 -13.66
N PHE A 88 10.35 5.71 -14.71
CA PHE A 88 10.47 4.88 -15.90
C PHE A 88 10.05 5.62 -17.17
N ILE A 89 10.54 5.13 -18.30
CA ILE A 89 10.11 5.51 -19.64
C ILE A 89 9.12 4.44 -20.14
N PRO A 90 7.87 4.81 -20.48
CA PRO A 90 6.91 3.87 -21.05
C PRO A 90 7.39 3.42 -22.44
N THR A 91 7.42 2.11 -22.67
CA THR A 91 7.79 1.51 -23.97
C THR A 91 6.59 0.91 -24.70
N SER A 92 5.39 1.05 -24.13
CA SER A 92 4.10 0.58 -24.65
C SER A 92 3.02 1.57 -24.21
N ASP A 93 1.84 1.47 -24.83
CA ASP A 93 0.63 2.21 -24.50
C ASP A 93 -0.05 1.80 -23.18
N THR A 94 0.32 0.64 -22.63
CA THR A 94 -0.36 0.03 -21.50
C THR A 94 0.62 -0.30 -20.38
N LEU A 95 0.28 0.12 -19.17
CA LEU A 95 0.94 -0.26 -17.93
C LEU A 95 -0.08 -0.97 -17.04
N ARG A 96 0.30 -2.12 -16.46
CA ARG A 96 -0.56 -2.92 -15.58
C ARG A 96 0.18 -3.29 -14.32
N PHE A 97 -0.52 -3.19 -13.20
CA PHE A 97 -0.07 -3.65 -11.90
C PHE A 97 -1.17 -4.50 -11.30
N ASN A 98 -0.80 -5.69 -10.84
CA ASN A 98 -1.66 -6.50 -9.99
C ASN A 98 -1.15 -6.31 -8.57
N TYR A 99 -2.05 -6.04 -7.64
CA TYR A 99 -1.72 -5.91 -6.23
C TYR A 99 -2.79 -6.59 -5.40
N ILE A 100 -2.40 -6.98 -4.20
CA ILE A 100 -3.28 -7.38 -3.12
C ILE A 100 -2.95 -6.46 -1.96
N TRP A 101 -3.99 -6.01 -1.28
CA TRP A 101 -3.85 -5.17 -0.12
C TRP A 101 -4.58 -5.82 1.05
N ALA A 102 -3.96 -5.76 2.22
CA ALA A 102 -4.45 -6.34 3.45
C ALA A 102 -4.10 -5.42 4.62
N SER A 103 -4.92 -5.49 5.68
CA SER A 103 -4.71 -4.80 6.95
C SER A 103 -5.14 -5.72 8.07
N GLU A 104 -4.47 -5.64 9.22
CA GLU A 104 -4.90 -6.39 10.40
C GLU A 104 -6.16 -5.80 11.05
N GLU A 105 -6.48 -4.56 10.68
CA GLU A 105 -7.66 -3.84 11.07
C GLU A 105 -8.88 -4.22 10.20
N TYR A 106 -8.69 -5.01 9.13
CA TYR A 106 -9.78 -5.50 8.29
C TYR A 106 -10.14 -6.96 8.64
N PRO A 107 -11.44 -7.28 8.82
CA PRO A 107 -12.59 -6.38 8.76
C PRO A 107 -12.97 -5.72 10.10
N GLU A 108 -12.40 -6.14 11.22
CA GLU A 108 -12.93 -5.90 12.58
C GLU A 108 -12.95 -4.43 13.01
N TRP A 109 -12.05 -3.60 12.47
CA TRP A 109 -11.87 -2.21 12.88
C TRP A 109 -12.31 -1.21 11.80
N ALA A 110 -13.04 -1.68 10.78
CA ALA A 110 -13.68 -0.80 9.83
C ALA A 110 -14.65 0.17 10.51
N CYS A 111 -14.72 1.41 10.01
CA CYS A 111 -15.51 2.51 10.56
C CYS A 111 -15.11 2.94 11.99
N THR A 112 -13.86 2.69 12.36
CA THR A 112 -13.27 3.21 13.61
C THR A 112 -12.27 4.33 13.28
N SER A 113 -11.53 4.77 14.29
CA SER A 113 -10.42 5.71 14.11
C SER A 113 -9.22 5.09 13.39
N PHE A 114 -9.16 3.76 13.24
CA PHE A 114 -8.13 3.10 12.42
C PHE A 114 -8.57 3.11 10.96
N ASN A 115 -7.69 3.56 10.06
CA ASN A 115 -8.03 3.67 8.64
C ASN A 115 -6.77 3.62 7.78
N ASP A 116 -6.19 2.43 7.67
CA ASP A 116 -5.04 2.23 6.79
C ASP A 116 -5.44 2.43 5.34
N VAL A 117 -4.55 3.04 4.58
CA VAL A 117 -4.77 3.45 3.19
C VAL A 117 -3.68 2.89 2.30
N PHE A 118 -4.04 2.69 1.03
CA PHE A 118 -3.09 2.37 -0.03
C PHE A 118 -3.27 3.30 -1.21
N GLY A 119 -2.15 3.80 -1.71
CA GLY A 119 -2.10 4.69 -2.86
C GLY A 119 -1.19 4.12 -3.94
N PHE A 120 -1.62 4.26 -5.20
CA PHE A 120 -0.80 3.99 -6.36
C PHE A 120 -0.77 5.26 -7.23
N PHE A 121 0.20 6.13 -6.98
CA PHE A 121 0.26 7.43 -7.63
C PHE A 121 1.07 7.37 -8.93
N LEU A 122 0.49 7.89 -10.01
CA LEU A 122 1.13 8.00 -11.32
C LEU A 122 1.12 9.46 -11.78
N SER A 123 2.29 9.99 -12.12
CA SER A 123 2.47 11.32 -12.71
C SER A 123 3.27 11.23 -14.02
N GLY A 124 3.13 12.22 -14.88
CA GLY A 124 3.83 12.27 -16.17
C GLY A 124 3.13 13.13 -17.23
N PRO A 125 3.69 13.22 -18.44
CA PRO A 125 3.12 14.00 -19.53
C PRO A 125 1.66 13.64 -19.81
N GLY A 126 0.78 14.65 -19.88
CA GLY A 126 -0.65 14.47 -20.14
C GLY A 126 -1.48 14.01 -18.93
N ILE A 127 -0.86 13.76 -17.78
CA ILE A 127 -1.55 13.46 -16.53
C ILE A 127 -1.72 14.77 -15.74
N SER A 128 -2.91 14.97 -15.18
CA SER A 128 -3.23 16.11 -14.32
C SER A 128 -4.21 15.66 -13.25
N GLY A 129 -3.72 15.57 -12.01
CA GLY A 129 -4.52 15.24 -10.85
C GLY A 129 -4.07 15.99 -9.59
N PRO A 130 -4.75 15.77 -8.46
CA PRO A 130 -4.58 16.58 -7.26
C PRO A 130 -3.36 16.19 -6.40
N TYR A 131 -2.60 15.17 -6.80
CA TYR A 131 -1.49 14.60 -6.04
C TYR A 131 -0.14 15.22 -6.47
N GLU A 132 0.95 14.91 -5.76
CA GLU A 132 2.28 15.41 -6.07
C GLU A 132 2.64 15.19 -7.55
N ASN A 133 3.35 16.17 -8.13
CA ASN A 133 3.71 16.19 -9.54
C ASN A 133 2.52 16.10 -10.50
N ASN A 134 1.35 16.60 -10.07
CA ASN A 134 0.07 16.49 -10.77
C ASN A 134 -0.36 15.03 -11.01
N GLY A 135 -0.02 14.14 -10.09
CA GLY A 135 -0.32 12.72 -10.19
C GLY A 135 -1.81 12.41 -10.06
N ILE A 136 -2.18 11.20 -10.48
CA ILE A 136 -3.48 10.56 -10.24
C ILE A 136 -3.28 9.31 -9.37
N ASN A 137 -4.26 8.97 -8.53
CA ASN A 137 -4.26 7.71 -7.80
C ASN A 137 -4.97 6.63 -8.64
N LEU A 138 -4.27 5.55 -8.94
CA LEU A 138 -4.79 4.38 -9.65
C LEU A 138 -5.40 3.33 -8.70
N ALA A 139 -5.07 3.38 -7.40
CA ALA A 139 -5.63 2.51 -6.38
C ALA A 139 -6.99 3.06 -5.90
N ILE A 140 -8.01 2.86 -6.74
CA ILE A 140 -9.40 3.23 -6.45
C ILE A 140 -10.28 1.98 -6.32
N ILE A 141 -11.31 2.06 -5.49
CA ILE A 141 -12.32 1.01 -5.40
C ILE A 141 -13.11 0.96 -6.72
N PRO A 142 -13.23 -0.21 -7.38
CA PRO A 142 -13.97 -0.36 -8.62
C PRO A 142 -15.38 0.23 -8.57
N GLY A 143 -15.72 1.05 -9.56
CA GLY A 143 -17.03 1.71 -9.65
C GLY A 143 -17.19 2.97 -8.79
N THR A 144 -16.13 3.42 -8.12
CA THR A 144 -16.13 4.63 -7.29
C THR A 144 -14.90 5.50 -7.60
N ASN A 145 -14.81 6.68 -6.97
CA ASN A 145 -13.60 7.50 -6.92
C ASN A 145 -12.91 7.44 -5.55
N LEU A 146 -13.29 6.48 -4.70
CA LEU A 146 -12.74 6.35 -3.35
C LEU A 146 -11.37 5.66 -3.42
N PRO A 147 -10.37 6.13 -2.66
CA PRO A 147 -9.10 5.43 -2.53
C PRO A 147 -9.28 4.11 -1.80
N VAL A 148 -8.32 3.19 -1.93
CA VAL A 148 -8.29 1.95 -1.14
C VAL A 148 -8.04 2.30 0.33
N ALA A 149 -9.02 2.07 1.19
CA ALA A 149 -8.92 2.25 2.64
C ALA A 149 -9.80 1.23 3.38
N ILE A 150 -9.48 0.91 4.64
CA ILE A 150 -10.32 -0.03 5.43
C ILE A 150 -11.76 0.48 5.54
N ASN A 151 -11.92 1.79 5.77
CA ASN A 151 -13.24 2.38 6.01
C ASN A 151 -14.17 2.39 4.79
N ASN A 152 -13.70 2.08 3.59
CA ASN A 152 -14.54 2.08 2.39
C ASN A 152 -14.54 0.75 1.60
N LEU A 153 -13.65 -0.19 1.91
CA LEU A 153 -13.60 -1.51 1.26
C LEU A 153 -14.58 -2.53 1.85
N HIS A 154 -15.00 -2.34 3.11
CA HIS A 154 -15.80 -3.36 3.80
C HIS A 154 -17.30 -3.27 3.45
N PRO A 155 -17.93 -4.37 2.99
CA PRO A 155 -19.31 -4.35 2.47
C PRO A 155 -20.39 -4.06 3.53
N GLN A 156 -20.06 -4.11 4.82
CA GLN A 156 -21.00 -3.82 5.92
C GLN A 156 -20.82 -2.42 6.48
N ASN A 157 -19.91 -1.62 5.91
CA ASN A 157 -19.79 -0.21 6.26
C ASN A 157 -21.05 0.49 5.75
N GLY A 158 -21.97 0.80 6.66
CA GLY A 158 -23.17 1.56 6.33
C GLY A 158 -22.81 2.95 5.82
N ALA A 159 -23.79 3.70 5.29
CA ALA A 159 -23.59 5.02 4.69
C ALA A 159 -23.06 6.13 5.65
N GLY A 160 -22.71 5.78 6.88
CA GLY A 160 -22.12 6.67 7.90
C GLY A 160 -20.64 6.42 8.17
N CYS A 161 -20.03 5.52 7.40
CA CYS A 161 -18.61 5.52 7.10
C CYS A 161 -18.45 6.22 5.74
#